data_AF-A0A3C0N366-F1
#
_entry.id   AF-A0A3C0N366-F1
#
_cell.length_a   1.000
_cell.length_b   1.000
_cell.length_c   1.000
_cell.angle_alpha   90.00
_cell.angle_beta   90.00
_cell.angle_gamma   90.00
#
_symmetry.space_group_name_H-M   'P 1'
#
loop_
_entity.id
_entity.type
_entity.pdbx_description
1 polymer ?
#
loop_
_entity_poly.entity_id
_entity_poly.type
_entity_poly.pdbx_seq_one_letter_code
_entity_poly.pdbx_strand_id
1 'polypeptide(L)'
;MADLFYFTYNYGNSDYYSGYGVVNTGTYTTGQTISGGTNELGLNGSYTIDFLISGGASSSLVGNIYTYAYYDGDTSKKSYSTLYGSQNVASGTNGLGSELDYITSAGLGIDVFGRAFYEADAAGIALYSFTYNYGNGDYYNGYVYATDVAYQVGNSYDISDTNNQAGFDGNYTITGVK
;
A
#
# COMPACT_ATOMS: atom_id res chain seq x y z
N MET A 1 -0.95 -17.32 -30.68
CA MET A 1 -1.52 -15.99 -30.42
C MET A 1 -1.53 -15.80 -28.91
N ALA A 2 -1.29 -14.58 -28.44
CA ALA A 2 -1.28 -14.28 -27.01
C ALA A 2 -2.22 -13.11 -26.71
N ASP A 3 -2.87 -13.18 -25.56
CA ASP A 3 -3.78 -12.17 -25.07
C ASP A 3 -3.06 -11.29 -24.04
N LEU A 4 -3.37 -10.00 -24.04
CA LEU A 4 -2.98 -9.06 -23.00
C LEU A 4 -4.14 -8.97 -22.00
N PHE A 5 -3.89 -9.19 -20.72
CA PHE A 5 -4.92 -9.11 -19.68
C PHE A 5 -4.51 -8.14 -18.58
N TYR A 6 -5.49 -7.47 -18.00
CA TYR A 6 -5.35 -6.61 -16.82
C TYR A 6 -5.96 -7.31 -15.62
N PHE A 7 -5.37 -7.12 -14.46
CA PHE A 7 -5.80 -7.78 -13.25
C PHE A 7 -5.62 -6.91 -12.02
N THR A 8 -6.38 -7.27 -10.99
CA THR A 8 -6.23 -6.76 -9.62
C THR A 8 -6.09 -7.96 -8.68
N TYR A 9 -5.03 -7.95 -7.85
CA TYR A 9 -4.85 -8.92 -6.77
C TYR A 9 -5.24 -8.28 -5.44
N ASN A 10 -6.13 -8.92 -4.68
CA ASN A 10 -6.54 -8.49 -3.35
C ASN A 10 -5.92 -9.40 -2.28
N TYR A 11 -5.42 -8.85 -1.18
CA TYR A 11 -4.80 -9.60 -0.08
C TYR A 11 -5.79 -10.08 1.00
N GLY A 12 -7.01 -9.54 1.03
CA GLY A 12 -8.06 -9.90 1.99
C GLY A 12 -8.19 -8.95 3.20
N ASN A 13 -7.34 -7.95 3.32
CA ASN A 13 -7.35 -6.90 4.36
C ASN A 13 -7.52 -5.47 3.82
N SER A 14 -8.00 -5.32 2.57
CA SER A 14 -8.17 -4.06 1.83
C SER A 14 -6.95 -3.62 1.02
N ASP A 15 -5.83 -4.30 1.17
CA ASP A 15 -4.67 -4.13 0.31
C ASP A 15 -4.89 -4.79 -1.05
N TYR A 16 -4.41 -4.13 -2.09
CA TYR A 16 -4.43 -4.68 -3.44
C TYR A 16 -3.35 -4.07 -4.33
N TYR A 17 -2.98 -4.80 -5.37
CA TYR A 17 -2.20 -4.24 -6.47
C TYR A 17 -2.82 -4.59 -7.81
N SER A 18 -2.56 -3.74 -8.80
CA SER A 18 -3.05 -3.91 -10.16
C SER A 18 -1.89 -3.98 -11.14
N GLY A 19 -2.12 -4.73 -12.20
CA GLY A 19 -1.12 -5.02 -13.20
C GLY A 19 -1.72 -5.49 -14.51
N TYR A 20 -0.85 -5.83 -15.44
CA TYR A 20 -1.20 -6.53 -16.66
C TYR A 20 -0.21 -7.66 -16.92
N GLY A 21 -0.61 -8.63 -17.72
CA GLY A 21 0.25 -9.72 -18.13
C GLY A 21 -0.09 -10.24 -19.51
N VAL A 22 0.73 -11.18 -19.98
CA VAL A 22 0.54 -11.82 -21.28
C VAL A 22 0.36 -13.32 -21.09
N VAL A 23 -0.69 -13.87 -21.68
CA VAL A 23 -1.02 -15.31 -21.63
C VAL A 23 -1.30 -15.86 -23.00
N ASN A 24 -1.31 -17.19 -23.13
CA ASN A 24 -1.81 -17.84 -24.34
C ASN A 24 -3.30 -17.51 -24.54
N THR A 25 -3.71 -17.34 -25.80
CA THR A 25 -5.10 -17.00 -26.09
C THR A 25 -6.09 -18.00 -25.49
N GLY A 26 -7.14 -17.49 -24.85
CA GLY A 26 -8.18 -18.30 -24.20
C GLY A 26 -7.81 -18.86 -22.82
N THR A 27 -6.71 -18.41 -22.21
CA THR A 27 -6.33 -18.82 -20.85
C THR A 27 -7.29 -18.25 -19.79
N TYR A 28 -7.72 -17.00 -19.96
CA TYR A 28 -8.57 -16.30 -18.99
C TYR A 28 -9.79 -15.65 -19.66
N THR A 29 -10.77 -15.28 -18.84
CA THR A 29 -11.94 -14.48 -19.25
C THR A 29 -12.10 -13.25 -18.36
N THR A 30 -12.62 -12.15 -18.90
CA THR A 30 -12.95 -10.95 -18.11
C THR A 30 -13.93 -11.28 -16.97
N GLY A 31 -13.69 -10.73 -15.78
CA GLY A 31 -14.44 -10.99 -14.56
C GLY A 31 -14.10 -12.31 -13.87
N GLN A 32 -13.17 -13.10 -14.41
CA GLN A 32 -12.72 -14.34 -13.78
C GLN A 32 -11.98 -14.02 -12.47
N THR A 33 -12.37 -14.71 -11.40
CA THR A 33 -11.62 -14.73 -10.15
C THR A 33 -10.75 -15.99 -10.08
N ILE A 34 -9.50 -15.84 -9.67
CA ILE A 34 -8.51 -16.92 -9.56
C ILE A 34 -7.96 -16.87 -8.14
N SER A 35 -7.99 -18.01 -7.45
CA SER A 35 -7.35 -18.14 -6.14
C SER A 35 -5.85 -17.87 -6.27
N GLY A 36 -5.33 -16.98 -5.41
CA GLY A 36 -3.90 -16.77 -5.30
C GLY A 36 -3.29 -17.74 -4.30
N GLY A 37 -2.86 -17.20 -3.17
CA GLY A 37 -2.29 -17.93 -2.05
C GLY A 37 -2.66 -17.29 -0.72
N THR A 38 -2.07 -17.82 0.35
CA THR A 38 -2.22 -17.29 1.71
C THR A 38 -1.06 -16.35 2.01
N ASN A 39 -1.35 -15.12 2.46
CA ASN A 39 -0.34 -14.12 2.81
C ASN A 39 0.28 -14.37 4.19
N GLU A 40 1.23 -13.52 4.58
CA GLU A 40 1.91 -13.58 5.88
C GLU A 40 0.99 -13.40 7.10
N LEU A 41 -0.20 -12.82 6.90
CA LEU A 41 -1.25 -12.68 7.91
C LEU A 41 -2.21 -13.88 7.99
N GLY A 42 -2.02 -14.89 7.12
CA GLY A 42 -2.92 -16.04 7.03
C GLY A 42 -4.21 -15.76 6.24
N LEU A 43 -4.30 -14.63 5.54
CA LEU A 43 -5.43 -14.25 4.70
C LEU A 43 -5.27 -14.79 3.28
N ASN A 44 -6.37 -15.19 2.66
CA ASN A 44 -6.35 -15.71 1.29
C ASN A 44 -6.54 -14.58 0.29
N GLY A 45 -5.57 -14.41 -0.60
CA GLY A 45 -5.69 -13.47 -1.70
C GLY A 45 -6.29 -14.06 -2.97
N SER A 46 -6.69 -13.17 -3.88
CA SER A 46 -7.29 -13.56 -5.16
C SER A 46 -7.01 -12.55 -6.25
N TYR A 47 -6.82 -13.05 -7.47
CA TYR A 47 -6.79 -12.22 -8.68
C TYR A 47 -8.21 -12.08 -9.24
N THR A 48 -8.54 -10.89 -9.71
CA THR A 48 -9.66 -10.64 -10.62
C THR A 48 -9.10 -10.21 -11.96
N ILE A 49 -9.55 -10.84 -13.05
CA ILE A 49 -9.21 -10.43 -14.41
C ILE A 49 -10.13 -9.29 -14.81
N ASP A 50 -9.63 -8.06 -14.78
CA ASP A 50 -10.43 -6.85 -14.97
C ASP A 50 -10.81 -6.64 -16.44
N PHE A 51 -9.89 -6.96 -17.34
CA PHE A 51 -10.05 -6.73 -18.77
C PHE A 51 -9.11 -7.62 -19.59
N LEU A 52 -9.47 -7.92 -20.84
CA LEU A 52 -8.68 -8.74 -21.75
C LEU A 52 -8.75 -8.20 -23.20
N ILE A 53 -7.60 -8.22 -23.88
CA ILE A 53 -7.44 -7.88 -25.29
C ILE A 53 -6.91 -9.12 -26.01
N SER A 54 -7.77 -9.78 -26.79
CA SER A 54 -7.36 -10.97 -27.53
C SER A 54 -6.40 -10.64 -28.67
N GLY A 55 -5.32 -11.40 -28.79
CA GLY A 55 -4.25 -11.08 -29.75
C GLY A 55 -3.52 -9.77 -29.47
N GLY A 56 -3.69 -9.19 -28.28
CA GLY A 56 -3.15 -7.89 -27.90
C GLY A 56 -1.64 -7.87 -27.59
N ALA A 57 -0.96 -9.01 -27.64
CA ALA A 57 0.45 -9.12 -27.28
C ALA A 57 1.23 -10.15 -28.11
N SER A 58 2.56 -10.01 -28.09
CA SER A 58 3.48 -10.98 -28.68
C SER A 58 3.56 -12.25 -27.85
N SER A 59 3.51 -13.42 -28.50
CA SER A 59 3.66 -14.72 -27.82
C SER A 59 5.02 -14.91 -27.13
N SER A 60 6.04 -14.11 -27.49
CA SER A 60 7.34 -14.12 -26.80
C SER A 60 7.30 -13.56 -25.37
N LEU A 61 6.22 -12.86 -25.00
CA LEU A 61 6.03 -12.25 -23.68
C LEU A 61 5.14 -13.10 -22.76
N VAL A 62 4.64 -14.25 -23.24
CA VAL A 62 3.75 -15.12 -22.46
C VAL A 62 4.42 -15.49 -21.13
N GLY A 63 3.70 -15.27 -20.04
CA GLY A 63 4.20 -15.46 -18.68
C GLY A 63 4.68 -14.18 -18.01
N ASN A 64 4.98 -13.12 -18.77
CA ASN A 64 5.38 -11.84 -18.18
C ASN A 64 4.19 -11.19 -17.48
N ILE A 65 4.43 -10.74 -16.25
CA ILE A 65 3.53 -9.97 -15.41
C ILE A 65 4.19 -8.62 -15.10
N TYR A 66 3.42 -7.54 -15.21
CA TYR A 66 3.84 -6.17 -14.94
C TYR A 66 2.85 -5.56 -13.95
N THR A 67 3.33 -5.19 -12.78
CA THR A 67 2.58 -4.43 -11.79
C THR A 67 2.79 -2.93 -12.02
N TYR A 68 1.79 -2.09 -11.73
CA TYR A 68 1.91 -0.64 -11.92
C TYR A 68 1.32 0.20 -10.78
N ALA A 69 0.43 -0.37 -9.98
CA ALA A 69 -0.14 0.30 -8.83
C ALA A 69 -0.26 -0.66 -7.65
N TYR A 70 0.03 -0.16 -6.45
CA TYR A 70 -0.25 -0.81 -5.17
C TYR A 70 -1.11 0.15 -4.34
N TYR A 71 -2.10 -0.37 -3.63
CA TYR A 71 -2.88 0.35 -2.65
C TYR A 71 -2.74 -0.34 -1.30
N ASP A 72 -2.13 0.38 -0.37
CA ASP A 72 -2.08 0.03 1.04
C ASP A 72 -3.35 0.59 1.68
N GLY A 73 -4.29 -0.28 2.02
CA GLY A 73 -5.60 0.03 2.53
C GLY A 73 -5.73 -0.11 4.04
N ASP A 74 -4.92 -0.94 4.68
CA ASP A 74 -5.01 -1.21 6.12
C ASP A 74 -4.07 -0.32 6.95
N THR A 75 -2.90 0.05 6.42
CA THR A 75 -1.89 0.87 7.09
C THR A 75 -2.00 2.35 6.71
N SER A 76 -1.75 2.71 5.45
CA SER A 76 -1.64 4.13 5.03
C SER A 76 -2.83 4.69 4.27
N LYS A 77 -3.69 3.84 3.70
CA LYS A 77 -4.85 4.22 2.86
C LYS A 77 -4.44 5.02 1.63
N LYS A 78 -3.22 4.78 1.10
CA LYS A 78 -2.61 5.52 -0.02
C LYS A 78 -2.30 4.59 -1.18
N SER A 79 -2.26 5.17 -2.37
CA SER A 79 -1.79 4.50 -3.59
C SER A 79 -0.33 4.82 -3.87
N TYR A 80 0.39 3.82 -4.36
CA TYR A 80 1.80 3.88 -4.71
C TYR A 80 1.99 3.38 -6.15
N SER A 81 2.92 4.01 -6.87
CA SER A 81 3.48 3.41 -8.08
C SER A 81 4.46 2.31 -7.69
N THR A 82 4.51 1.25 -8.48
CA THR A 82 5.40 0.11 -8.21
C THR A 82 6.76 0.34 -8.88
N LEU A 83 7.82 -0.19 -8.27
CA LEU A 83 9.20 0.09 -8.68
C LEU A 83 9.51 -0.48 -10.06
N TYR A 84 9.20 -1.74 -10.35
CA TYR A 84 9.43 -2.34 -11.66
C TYR A 84 8.45 -1.82 -12.71
N GLY A 85 7.20 -1.54 -12.31
CA GLY A 85 6.22 -0.85 -13.15
C GLY A 85 6.75 0.48 -13.68
N SER A 86 7.32 1.32 -12.80
CA SER A 86 7.92 2.60 -13.19
C SER A 86 9.12 2.47 -14.14
N GLN A 87 9.78 1.30 -14.15
CA GLN A 87 10.91 0.99 -15.02
C GLN A 87 10.52 0.22 -16.28
N ASN A 88 9.24 -0.10 -16.46
CA ASN A 88 8.73 -0.98 -17.52
C ASN A 88 9.41 -2.36 -17.54
N VAL A 89 9.74 -2.89 -16.36
CA VAL A 89 10.33 -4.23 -16.18
C VAL A 89 9.26 -5.19 -15.69
N ALA A 90 9.32 -6.44 -16.17
CA ALA A 90 8.40 -7.47 -15.71
C ALA A 90 8.67 -7.82 -14.24
N SER A 91 7.63 -7.75 -13.42
CA SER A 91 7.63 -8.14 -12.01
C SER A 91 7.66 -9.65 -11.83
N GLY A 92 7.20 -10.40 -12.83
CA GLY A 92 7.20 -11.86 -12.86
C GLY A 92 7.25 -12.38 -14.30
N THR A 93 7.69 -13.63 -14.49
CA THR A 93 7.86 -14.24 -15.82
C THR A 93 7.22 -15.62 -15.97
N ASN A 94 6.48 -16.08 -14.97
CA ASN A 94 5.86 -17.41 -14.95
C ASN A 94 4.33 -17.34 -14.74
N GLY A 95 3.69 -16.26 -15.19
CA GLY A 95 2.25 -16.02 -15.02
C GLY A 95 1.89 -15.46 -13.63
N LEU A 96 0.59 -15.38 -13.36
CA LEU A 96 0.06 -14.87 -12.09
C LEU A 96 0.63 -15.66 -10.90
N GLY A 97 0.97 -14.97 -9.82
CA GLY A 97 1.63 -15.54 -8.63
C GLY A 97 3.15 -15.53 -8.71
N SER A 98 3.73 -15.17 -9.85
CA SER A 98 5.19 -15.06 -10.00
C SER A 98 5.73 -13.64 -9.77
N GLU A 99 4.86 -12.64 -9.76
CA GLU A 99 5.21 -11.25 -9.55
C GLU A 99 5.81 -10.99 -8.17
N LEU A 100 6.92 -10.27 -8.13
CA LEU A 100 7.54 -9.69 -6.95
C LEU A 100 7.98 -8.28 -7.32
N ASP A 101 7.46 -7.27 -6.62
CA ASP A 101 7.79 -5.88 -6.88
C ASP A 101 7.81 -5.12 -5.55
N TYR A 102 8.02 -3.81 -5.62
CA TYR A 102 8.22 -2.96 -4.46
C TYR A 102 7.44 -1.67 -4.58
N ILE A 103 7.02 -1.12 -3.44
CA ILE A 103 6.64 0.28 -3.32
C ILE A 103 7.82 1.07 -2.74
N THR A 104 7.90 2.35 -3.11
CA THR A 104 8.94 3.23 -2.60
C THR A 104 8.38 4.62 -2.33
N SER A 105 8.76 5.23 -1.20
CA SER A 105 8.48 6.63 -0.92
C SER A 105 9.53 7.21 0.03
N ALA A 106 9.59 8.54 0.12
CA ALA A 106 10.43 9.21 1.11
C ALA A 106 9.93 8.86 2.52
N GLY A 107 10.86 8.47 3.41
CA GLY A 107 10.53 8.05 4.77
C GLY A 107 10.20 6.55 4.92
N LEU A 108 9.66 5.90 3.88
CA LEU A 108 9.44 4.45 3.83
C LEU A 108 10.69 3.68 3.40
N GLY A 109 11.40 4.17 2.38
CA GLY A 109 12.45 3.41 1.71
C GLY A 109 11.88 2.48 0.64
N ILE A 110 12.15 1.18 0.76
CA ILE A 110 11.67 0.13 -0.15
C ILE A 110 10.88 -0.87 0.69
N ASP A 111 9.68 -1.20 0.24
CA ASP A 111 8.86 -2.26 0.83
C ASP A 111 8.33 -3.22 -0.24
N VAL A 112 8.27 -4.50 0.08
CA VAL A 112 8.10 -5.60 -0.87
C VAL A 112 6.66 -6.10 -0.91
N PHE A 113 6.17 -6.45 -2.10
CA PHE A 113 4.89 -7.14 -2.23
C PHE A 113 4.92 -8.19 -3.34
N GLY A 114 3.97 -9.12 -3.31
CA GLY A 114 3.73 -10.12 -4.35
C GLY A 114 4.03 -11.57 -3.92
N ARG A 115 4.14 -12.45 -4.92
CA ARG A 115 4.27 -13.91 -4.78
C ARG A 115 3.14 -14.54 -3.96
N ALA A 116 1.98 -13.88 -3.96
CA ALA A 116 0.82 -14.18 -3.14
C ALA A 116 1.07 -14.23 -1.62
N PHE A 117 2.27 -13.82 -1.16
CA PHE A 117 2.70 -13.96 0.23
C PHE A 117 3.02 -12.62 0.88
N TYR A 118 3.86 -11.82 0.21
CA TYR A 118 4.35 -10.55 0.72
C TYR A 118 3.34 -9.44 0.46
N GLU A 119 3.11 -8.66 1.49
CA GLU A 119 2.28 -7.47 1.50
C GLU A 119 3.13 -6.27 1.96
N ALA A 120 2.90 -5.10 1.36
CA ALA A 120 3.66 -3.90 1.70
C ALA A 120 2.86 -3.00 2.63
N ASP A 121 3.46 -2.65 3.77
CA ASP A 121 2.88 -1.82 4.81
C ASP A 121 3.54 -0.43 4.78
N ALA A 122 2.90 0.53 4.14
CA ALA A 122 3.52 1.82 3.86
C ALA A 122 3.44 2.78 5.06
N ALA A 123 4.20 2.49 6.11
CA ALA A 123 4.37 3.33 7.29
C ALA A 123 5.78 3.94 7.35
N GLY A 124 6.02 5.00 6.56
CA GLY A 124 7.29 5.72 6.56
C GLY A 124 7.51 6.50 7.86
N ILE A 125 8.70 7.08 8.07
CA ILE A 125 8.97 7.96 9.23
C ILE A 125 8.77 9.44 8.84
N ALA A 126 8.05 10.18 9.69
CA ALA A 126 7.86 11.62 9.57
C ALA A 126 8.16 12.36 10.88
N LEU A 127 8.53 13.64 10.76
CA LEU A 127 8.73 14.55 11.88
C LEU A 127 7.46 15.40 12.10
N TYR A 128 6.76 15.16 13.20
CA TYR A 128 5.58 15.93 13.57
C TYR A 128 5.95 17.04 14.55
N SER A 129 5.46 18.25 14.29
CA SER A 129 5.50 19.36 15.27
C SER A 129 4.17 19.40 16.02
N PHE A 130 4.21 19.72 17.30
CA PHE A 130 3.02 19.82 18.14
C PHE A 130 3.09 20.99 19.11
N THR A 131 1.92 21.38 19.61
CA THR A 131 1.75 22.27 20.77
C THR A 131 1.00 21.50 21.85
N TYR A 132 1.54 21.43 23.06
CA TYR A 132 0.79 20.93 24.23
C TYR A 132 0.22 22.11 25.01
N ASN A 133 -1.10 22.14 25.20
CA ASN A 133 -1.80 23.16 25.98
C ASN A 133 -2.18 22.58 27.34
N TYR A 134 -1.83 23.26 28.43
CA TYR A 134 -2.12 22.81 29.80
C TYR A 134 -3.58 23.04 30.24
N GLY A 135 -4.42 23.64 29.39
CA GLY A 135 -5.83 23.95 29.69
C GLY A 135 -6.05 25.23 30.51
N ASN A 136 -4.96 25.86 30.98
CA ASN A 136 -4.97 27.10 31.76
C ASN A 136 -4.40 28.32 31.00
N GLY A 137 -4.09 28.15 29.71
CA GLY A 137 -3.46 29.18 28.87
C GLY A 137 -1.94 29.01 28.71
N ASP A 138 -1.28 28.20 29.54
CA ASP A 138 0.12 27.84 29.36
C ASP A 138 0.25 26.78 28.25
N TYR A 139 1.37 26.82 27.52
CA TYR A 139 1.67 25.83 26.50
C TYR A 139 3.17 25.64 26.31
N TYR A 140 3.55 24.53 25.69
CA TYR A 140 4.88 24.34 25.11
C TYR A 140 4.78 23.76 23.69
N ASN A 141 5.83 23.98 22.89
CA ASN A 141 5.95 23.40 21.56
C ASN A 141 7.02 22.32 21.56
N GLY A 142 6.82 21.29 20.75
CA GLY A 142 7.75 20.18 20.63
C GLY A 142 7.65 19.51 19.27
N TYR A 143 8.44 18.45 19.11
CA TYR A 143 8.38 17.59 17.95
C TYR A 143 8.56 16.12 18.34
N VAL A 144 8.08 15.23 17.49
CA VAL A 144 8.21 13.77 17.64
C VAL A 144 8.45 13.14 16.27
N TYR A 145 9.31 12.11 16.23
CA TYR A 145 9.41 11.23 15.07
C TYR A 145 8.45 10.07 15.27
N ALA A 146 7.57 9.84 14.30
CA ALA A 146 6.61 8.74 14.32
C ALA A 146 6.38 8.24 12.90
N THR A 147 5.56 7.21 12.73
CA THR A 147 5.16 6.81 11.38
C THR A 147 4.36 7.93 10.70
N ASP A 148 4.47 8.08 9.39
CA ASP A 148 3.83 9.15 8.59
C ASP A 148 2.29 9.01 8.51
N VAL A 149 1.77 7.97 9.17
CA VAL A 149 0.36 7.65 9.35
C VAL A 149 -0.10 7.78 10.81
N ALA A 150 0.82 8.03 11.76
CA ALA A 150 0.52 8.08 13.19
C ALA A 150 -0.35 9.28 13.58
N TYR A 151 -0.12 10.43 12.96
CA TYR A 151 -0.75 11.69 13.35
C TYR A 151 -1.26 12.48 12.15
N GLN A 152 -2.32 13.27 12.37
CA GLN A 152 -2.88 14.19 11.40
C GLN A 152 -2.72 15.64 11.86
N VAL A 153 -2.19 16.50 11.00
CA VAL A 153 -2.02 17.94 11.29
C VAL A 153 -3.39 18.60 11.52
N GLY A 154 -3.49 19.37 12.60
CA GLY A 154 -4.71 20.03 13.05
C GLY A 154 -5.51 19.23 14.07
N ASN A 155 -5.26 17.92 14.21
CA ASN A 155 -5.94 17.12 15.21
C ASN A 155 -5.35 17.33 16.60
N SER A 156 -6.22 17.23 17.60
CA SER A 156 -5.82 17.19 19.01
C SER A 156 -5.88 15.77 19.55
N TYR A 157 -4.92 15.45 20.40
CA TYR A 157 -4.74 14.15 21.04
C TYR A 157 -4.60 14.40 22.53
N ASP A 158 -5.51 13.82 23.29
CA ASP A 158 -5.36 13.67 24.73
C ASP A 158 -4.80 12.26 25.00
N ILE A 159 -3.59 12.21 25.55
CA ILE A 159 -2.88 10.97 25.84
C ILE A 159 -3.10 10.55 27.30
N SER A 160 -3.65 11.44 28.13
CA SER A 160 -3.82 11.23 29.57
C SER A 160 -5.20 11.67 30.01
N ASP A 161 -6.07 10.72 30.35
CA ASP A 161 -7.40 10.98 30.94
C ASP A 161 -7.35 11.56 32.37
N THR A 162 -6.22 12.13 32.80
CA THR A 162 -6.00 12.68 34.14
C THR A 162 -5.60 14.15 34.08
N ASN A 163 -6.16 14.93 34.99
CA ASN A 163 -5.84 16.34 35.12
C ASN A 163 -4.41 16.55 35.63
N ASN A 164 -3.78 17.63 35.18
CA ASN A 164 -2.51 18.10 35.69
C ASN A 164 -2.60 18.57 37.15
N GLN A 165 -1.46 18.96 37.74
CA GLN A 165 -1.38 19.38 39.15
C GLN A 165 -2.25 20.60 39.50
N ALA A 166 -2.64 21.41 38.51
CA ALA A 166 -3.51 22.56 38.68
C ALA A 166 -5.01 22.21 38.45
N GLY A 167 -5.33 20.94 38.18
CA GLY A 167 -6.70 20.47 37.99
C GLY A 167 -7.24 20.67 36.57
N PHE A 168 -6.40 21.02 35.59
CA PHE A 168 -6.80 21.18 34.20
C PHE A 168 -6.42 19.95 33.37
N ASP A 169 -7.22 19.70 32.34
CA ASP A 169 -6.95 18.69 31.33
C ASP A 169 -6.20 19.31 30.15
N GLY A 170 -5.10 18.68 29.73
CA GLY A 170 -4.17 19.23 28.75
C GLY A 170 -3.99 18.32 27.55
N ASN A 171 -3.92 18.91 26.35
CA ASN A 171 -3.92 18.16 25.10
C ASN A 171 -2.78 18.58 24.16
N TYR A 172 -2.38 17.65 23.30
CA TYR A 172 -1.47 17.90 22.18
C TYR A 172 -2.26 18.28 20.94
N THR A 173 -1.87 19.32 20.23
CA THR A 173 -2.35 19.62 18.87
C THR A 173 -1.19 19.46 17.90
N ILE A 174 -1.36 18.69 16.85
CA ILE A 174 -0.34 18.53 15.80
C ILE A 174 -0.38 19.76 14.89
N THR A 175 0.74 20.47 14.79
CA THR A 175 0.83 21.77 14.10
C THR A 175 1.56 21.69 12.76
N GLY A 176 2.27 20.59 12.48
CA GLY A 176 2.91 20.39 11.19
C GLY A 176 3.52 19.00 11.04
N VAL A 177 3.90 18.66 9.81
CA VAL A 177 4.60 17.42 9.45
C VAL A 177 5.68 17.74 8.40
N LYS A 178 6.81 17.05 8.48
CA LYS A 178 7.91 17.10 7.51
C LYS A 178 8.43 15.70 7.20
#